data_AF-A0A4E0PZ62-F1
#
_entry.id   AF-A0A4E0PZ62-F1
#
_cell.length_a   1.000
_cell.length_b   1.000
_cell.length_c   1.000
_cell.angle_alpha   90.00
_cell.angle_beta   90.00
_cell.angle_gamma   90.00
#
_symmetry.space_group_name_H-M   'P 1'
#
loop_
_entity.id
_entity.type
_entity.pdbx_description
1 polymer ?
#
loop_
_entity_poly.entity_id
_entity_poly.type
_entity_poly.pdbx_seq_one_letter_code
_entity_poly.pdbx_strand_id
1 'polypeptide(L)'
;MTKPKLTGQDIIAMARHSIINLDNKEAEYAAQEALDAGLDPVDFIEKGFVEGMREIGDRFEEGKASLVQIFAASKIMDAGMNVLKPKLSKRDKGFCFFGNIAVNG
;
A
#
# COMPACT_ATOMS: atom_id res chain seq x y z
N MET A 1 0.13 -27.06 -13.69
CA MET A 1 -0.88 -26.25 -12.98
C MET A 1 -0.42 -24.80 -13.06
N THR A 2 -0.87 -24.07 -14.08
CA THR A 2 -0.60 -22.64 -14.20
C THR A 2 -1.44 -21.93 -13.15
N LYS A 3 -0.81 -21.32 -12.13
CA LYS A 3 -1.51 -20.39 -11.23
C LYS A 3 -2.24 -19.37 -12.11
N PRO A 4 -3.54 -19.06 -11.89
CA PRO A 4 -4.22 -18.04 -12.64
C PRO A 4 -3.38 -16.77 -12.55
N LYS A 5 -3.00 -16.22 -13.70
CA LYS A 5 -2.14 -15.05 -13.77
C LYS A 5 -2.98 -13.88 -13.27
N LEU A 6 -2.87 -13.53 -11.99
CA LEU A 6 -3.50 -12.33 -11.45
C LEU A 6 -3.07 -11.16 -12.32
N THR A 7 -4.04 -10.38 -12.80
CA THR A 7 -3.72 -9.19 -13.59
C THR A 7 -3.18 -8.12 -12.66
N GLY A 8 -2.48 -7.12 -13.22
CA GLY A 8 -1.99 -6.00 -12.41
C GLY A 8 -3.09 -5.31 -11.61
N GLN A 9 -4.30 -5.28 -12.14
CA GLN A 9 -5.48 -4.73 -11.48
C GLN A 9 -5.92 -5.56 -10.27
N ASP A 10 -5.86 -6.89 -10.35
CA ASP A 10 -6.23 -7.76 -9.24
C ASP A 10 -5.25 -7.59 -8.06
N ILE A 11 -3.95 -7.46 -8.37
CA ILE A 11 -2.90 -7.25 -7.38
C ILE A 11 -3.08 -5.89 -6.69
N ILE A 12 -3.39 -4.84 -7.45
CA ILE A 12 -3.69 -3.50 -6.92
C ILE A 12 -4.95 -3.52 -6.05
N ALA A 13 -6.01 -4.20 -6.49
CA ALA A 13 -7.24 -4.34 -5.72
C ALA A 13 -7.01 -5.07 -4.40
N MET A 14 -6.15 -6.08 -4.39
CA MET A 14 -5.74 -6.82 -3.19
C MET A 14 -4.96 -5.93 -2.22
N ALA A 15 -4.01 -5.13 -2.72
CA ALA A 15 -3.30 -4.15 -1.90
C ALA A 15 -4.26 -3.15 -1.25
N ARG A 16 -5.23 -2.64 -2.01
CA ARG A 16 -6.28 -1.77 -1.47
C ARG A 16 -7.09 -2.45 -0.37
N HIS A 17 -7.53 -3.68 -0.63
CA HIS A 17 -8.33 -4.47 0.29
C HIS A 17 -7.59 -4.77 1.61
N SER A 18 -6.29 -5.06 1.53
CA SER A 18 -5.46 -5.31 2.73
C SER A 18 -5.44 -4.12 3.69
N ILE A 19 -5.41 -2.89 3.15
CA ILE A 19 -5.45 -1.67 3.96
C ILE A 19 -6.81 -1.49 4.62
N ILE A 20 -7.89 -1.66 3.83
CA ILE A 20 -9.26 -1.50 4.32
C ILE A 20 -9.59 -2.50 5.42
N ASN A 21 -9.12 -3.75 5.29
CA ASN A 21 -9.36 -4.82 6.26
C ASN A 21 -8.30 -4.88 7.37
N LEU A 22 -7.28 -4.04 7.31
CA LEU A 22 -6.16 -4.06 8.26
C LEU A 22 -5.46 -5.43 8.33
N ASP A 23 -5.24 -6.07 7.16
CA ASP A 23 -4.48 -7.31 7.05
C ASP A 23 -3.04 -7.11 6.55
N ASN A 24 -2.06 -7.29 7.45
CA ASN A 24 -0.63 -7.11 7.14
C ASN A 24 -0.14 -8.15 6.13
N LYS A 25 -0.60 -9.40 6.26
CA LYS A 25 -0.11 -10.51 5.45
C LYS A 25 -0.58 -10.36 4.01
N GLU A 26 -1.81 -9.91 3.81
CA GLU A 26 -2.37 -9.63 2.49
C GLU A 26 -1.60 -8.47 1.82
N ALA A 27 -1.21 -7.44 2.57
CA ALA A 27 -0.40 -6.33 2.05
C ALA A 27 0.99 -6.79 1.60
N GLU A 28 1.67 -7.61 2.41
CA GLU A 28 2.96 -8.20 2.07
C GLU A 28 2.86 -9.11 0.84
N TYR A 29 1.79 -9.92 0.77
CA TYR A 29 1.53 -10.81 -0.34
C TYR A 29 1.27 -10.04 -1.64
N ALA A 30 0.40 -9.03 -1.61
CA ALA A 30 0.12 -8.19 -2.77
C ALA A 30 1.38 -7.46 -3.28
N ALA A 31 2.21 -6.95 -2.38
CA ALA A 31 3.49 -6.34 -2.73
C ALA A 31 4.44 -7.35 -3.40
N GLN A 32 4.49 -8.58 -2.91
CA GLN A 32 5.32 -9.63 -3.49
C GLN A 32 4.84 -10.06 -4.87
N GLU A 33 3.53 -10.20 -5.06
CA GLU A 33 2.91 -10.51 -6.36
C GLU A 33 3.12 -9.36 -7.35
N ALA A 34 3.06 -8.10 -6.90
CA ALA A 34 3.33 -6.94 -7.75
C ALA A 34 4.76 -6.96 -8.30
N LEU A 35 5.73 -7.34 -7.46
CA LEU A 35 7.12 -7.51 -7.86
C LEU A 35 7.31 -8.68 -8.83
N ASP A 36 6.62 -9.80 -8.62
CA ASP A 36 6.70 -10.99 -9.48
C ASP A 36 6.07 -10.75 -10.86
N ALA A 37 4.94 -10.04 -10.87
CA ALA A 37 4.25 -9.59 -12.08
C ALA A 37 5.01 -8.48 -12.83
N GLY A 38 6.04 -7.88 -12.21
CA GLY A 38 6.83 -6.80 -12.80
C GLY A 38 6.07 -5.47 -12.92
N LEU A 39 5.08 -5.25 -12.04
CA LEU A 39 4.37 -3.98 -11.96
C LEU A 39 5.31 -2.86 -11.50
N ASP A 40 5.00 -1.63 -11.90
CA ASP A 40 5.71 -0.50 -11.35
C ASP A 40 5.32 -0.31 -9.87
N PRO A 41 6.29 -0.36 -8.94
CA PRO A 41 6.00 -0.27 -7.52
C PRO A 41 5.39 1.08 -7.13
N VAL A 42 5.67 2.17 -7.85
CA VAL A 42 5.07 3.48 -7.59
C VAL A 42 3.59 3.44 -7.93
N ASP A 43 3.25 2.97 -9.13
CA ASP A 43 1.85 2.83 -9.59
C ASP A 43 1.05 1.89 -8.69
N PHE A 44 1.67 0.78 -8.25
CA PHE A 44 1.08 -0.16 -7.30
C PHE A 44 0.78 0.48 -5.94
N ILE A 45 1.72 1.26 -5.39
CA ILE A 45 1.52 1.94 -4.11
C ILE A 45 0.43 3.00 -4.23
N GLU A 46 0.46 3.83 -5.28
CA GLU A 46 -0.53 4.90 -5.48
C GLU A 46 -1.93 4.34 -5.73
N LYS A 47 -2.09 3.35 -6.60
CA LYS A 47 -3.43 2.81 -6.92
C LYS A 47 -3.92 1.76 -5.93
N GLY A 48 -3.02 1.15 -5.17
CA GLY A 48 -3.33 0.11 -4.20
C GLY A 48 -3.42 0.66 -2.78
N PHE A 49 -2.26 0.90 -2.18
CA PHE A 49 -2.18 1.29 -0.78
C PHE A 49 -2.74 2.70 -0.50
N VAL A 50 -2.42 3.69 -1.33
CA VAL A 50 -2.90 5.07 -1.14
C VAL A 50 -4.41 5.16 -1.34
N GLU A 51 -4.97 4.49 -2.35
CA GLU A 51 -6.43 4.39 -2.52
C GLU A 51 -7.10 3.67 -1.34
N GLY A 52 -6.46 2.64 -0.77
CA GLY A 52 -6.98 1.97 0.43
C GLY A 52 -6.99 2.89 1.65
N MET A 53 -5.94 3.70 1.80
CA MET A 53 -5.82 4.69 2.87
C MET A 53 -6.84 5.82 2.70
N ARG A 54 -7.10 6.27 1.45
CA ARG A 54 -8.17 7.21 1.14
C ARG A 54 -9.52 6.69 1.60
N GLU A 55 -9.85 5.42 1.31
CA GLU A 55 -11.13 4.85 1.72
C GLU A 55 -11.28 4.78 3.25
N ILE A 56 -10.20 4.49 3.99
CA ILE A 56 -10.21 4.58 5.46
C ILE A 56 -10.41 6.04 5.91
N GLY A 57 -9.78 7.01 5.22
CA GLY A 57 -9.93 8.43 5.47
C GLY A 57 -11.38 8.90 5.27
N ASP A 58 -12.00 8.53 4.15
CA ASP A 58 -13.40 8.83 3.86
C ASP A 58 -14.31 8.23 4.94
N ARG A 59 -14.07 6.98 5.34
CA ARG A 59 -14.81 6.33 6.44
C ARG A 59 -14.62 7.08 7.76
N PHE A 60 -13.45 7.66 8.01
CA PHE A 60 -13.20 8.45 9.22
C PHE A 60 -13.99 9.76 9.19
N GLU A 61 -14.03 10.45 8.05
CA GLU A 61 -14.87 11.64 7.86
C GLU A 61 -16.37 11.34 8.02
N GLU A 62 -16.81 10.16 7.58
CA GLU A 62 -18.18 9.66 7.80
C GLU A 62 -18.46 9.16 9.23
N GLY A 63 -17.45 9.11 10.11
CA GLY A 63 -17.57 8.56 11.48
C GLY A 63 -17.68 7.03 11.55
N LYS A 64 -17.35 6.32 10.47
CA LYS A 64 -17.32 4.84 10.36
C LYS A 64 -15.95 4.23 10.68
N ALA A 65 -14.88 5.01 10.61
CA ALA A 65 -13.53 4.63 11.01
C ALA A 65 -13.02 5.52 12.16
N SER A 66 -12.04 5.02 12.91
CA SER A 66 -11.43 5.75 14.03
C SER A 66 -9.94 5.99 13.80
N LEU A 67 -9.34 6.89 14.60
CA LEU A 67 -7.90 7.18 14.55
C LEU A 67 -7.04 5.91 14.72
N VAL A 68 -7.53 4.93 15.49
CA VAL A 68 -6.84 3.64 15.68
C VAL A 68 -6.80 2.84 14.37
N GLN A 69 -7.89 2.87 13.59
CA GLN A 69 -7.93 2.21 12.27
C GLN A 69 -7.02 2.92 11.26
N ILE A 70 -7.00 4.26 11.25
CA ILE A 70 -6.06 5.05 10.44
C ILE A 70 -4.60 4.67 10.78
N PHE A 71 -4.27 4.62 12.06
CA PHE A 71 -2.93 4.24 12.51
C PHE A 71 -2.58 2.80 12.11
N ALA A 72 -3.52 1.87 12.26
CA ALA A 72 -3.33 0.48 11.84
C ALA A 72 -3.11 0.39 10.33
N ALA A 73 -3.91 1.06 9.51
CA ALA A 73 -3.75 1.10 8.05
C ALA A 73 -2.38 1.63 7.64
N SER A 74 -1.87 2.66 8.33
CA SER A 74 -0.51 3.15 8.12
C SER A 74 0.55 2.08 8.39
N LYS A 75 0.39 1.25 9.43
CA LYS A 75 1.30 0.13 9.72
C LYS A 75 1.25 -0.97 8.67
N ILE A 76 0.06 -1.29 8.18
CA ILE A 76 -0.16 -2.26 7.10
C ILE A 76 0.55 -1.81 5.83
N MET A 77 0.39 -0.54 5.49
CA MET A 77 1.08 0.06 4.36
C MET A 77 2.60 -0.01 4.53
N ASP A 78 3.13 0.29 5.71
CA ASP A 78 4.57 0.19 5.98
C ASP A 78 5.09 -1.25 5.84
N ALA A 79 4.31 -2.25 6.28
CA ALA A 79 4.63 -3.67 6.12
C ALA A 79 4.72 -4.06 4.63
N GLY A 80 3.72 -3.71 3.82
CA GLY A 80 3.75 -3.94 2.37
C GLY A 80 4.91 -3.20 1.69
N MET A 81 5.18 -1.96 2.10
CA MET A 81 6.33 -1.19 1.62
C MET A 81 7.67 -1.83 2.00
N ASN A 82 7.81 -2.45 3.17
CA ASN A 82 9.04 -3.12 3.58
C ASN A 82 9.40 -4.29 2.66
N VAL A 83 8.40 -4.93 2.04
CA VAL A 83 8.62 -5.96 0.98
C VAL A 83 9.13 -5.32 -0.31
N LEU A 84 8.63 -4.14 -0.67
CA LEU A 84 9.04 -3.40 -1.88
C LEU A 84 10.40 -2.72 -1.72
N LYS A 85 10.74 -2.23 -0.52
CA LYS A 85 11.99 -1.50 -0.18
C LYS A 85 13.26 -2.17 -0.71
N PRO A 86 13.56 -3.46 -0.48
CA PRO A 86 14.79 -4.07 -0.97
C PRO A 86 14.88 -4.12 -2.51
N LYS A 87 13.75 -4.08 -3.22
CA LYS A 87 13.70 -4.01 -4.70
C LYS A 87 13.73 -2.56 -5.20
N LEU A 88 13.11 -1.63 -4.45
CA LEU A 88 13.10 -0.19 -4.70
C LEU A 88 14.45 0.47 -4.41
N SER A 89 15.21 0.07 -3.39
CA SER A 89 16.55 0.62 -3.11
C SER A 89 17.58 0.34 -4.21
N LYS A 90 17.28 -0.53 -5.19
CA LYS A 90 18.07 -0.62 -6.43
C LYS A 90 17.69 0.44 -7.48
N ARG A 91 16.51 1.07 -7.35
CA ARG A 91 16.04 2.23 -8.12
C ARG A 91 15.93 3.43 -7.18
N ASP A 92 17.08 4.02 -6.84
CA ASP A 92 17.11 5.18 -5.96
C ASP A 92 16.34 6.39 -6.55
N LYS A 93 15.79 7.20 -5.63
CA LYS A 93 15.07 8.49 -5.79
C LYS A 93 13.56 8.42 -6.07
N GLY A 94 12.77 8.69 -5.02
CA GLY A 94 11.51 9.41 -5.24
C GLY A 94 10.34 9.13 -4.31
N PHE A 95 10.41 8.18 -3.38
CA PHE A 95 9.26 7.92 -2.52
C PHE A 95 9.26 8.79 -1.26
N CYS A 96 8.66 9.98 -1.38
CA CYS A 96 8.43 10.92 -0.29
C CYS A 96 7.12 10.53 0.45
N PHE A 97 7.18 9.47 1.26
CA PHE A 97 5.97 8.88 1.87
C PHE A 97 5.35 9.72 2.99
N PHE A 98 6.20 10.37 3.76
CA PHE A 98 5.76 11.40 4.68
C PHE A 98 6.03 12.72 4.00
N GLY A 99 4.98 13.54 3.92
CA GLY A 99 5.12 14.94 3.55
C GLY A 99 6.39 15.47 4.20
N ASN A 100 7.20 16.12 3.38
CA ASN A 100 8.23 17.02 3.83
C ASN A 100 7.52 18.14 4.60
N ILE A 101 7.00 17.86 5.80
CA ILE A 101 6.84 18.87 6.84
C ILE A 101 8.27 19.12 7.28
N ALA A 102 8.97 19.86 6.43
CA ALA A 102 10.03 20.72 6.88
C ALA A 102 9.39 21.56 7.97
N VAL A 103 9.64 21.15 9.21
CA VAL A 103 9.98 22.05 10.30
C VAL A 103 10.65 23.28 9.69
N ASN A 104 9.87 24.35 9.58
CA ASN A 104 10.36 25.66 9.23
C ASN A 104 9.53 26.66 10.03
N GLY A 105 10.15 27.14 11.12
CA GLY A 105 9.72 28.32 11.89
C GLY A 105 8.77 28.03 13.02
#